data_AF-A0ABD5BBW8-F1
#
_entry.id   AF-A0ABD5BBW8-F1
#
_cell.length_a   1.000
_cell.length_b   1.000
_cell.length_c   1.000
_cell.angle_alpha   90.00
_cell.angle_beta   90.00
_cell.angle_gamma   90.00
#
_symmetry.space_group_name_H-M   'P 1'
#
loop_
_entity.id
_entity.type
_entity.pdbx_description
1 polymer ?
#
loop_
_entity_poly.entity_id
_entity_poly.type
_entity_poly.pdbx_seq_one_letter_code
_entity_poly.pdbx_strand_id
1 'polypeptide(L)'
;MKKLTIPVEALENERINKGIRRLVREGYLKDNPDSQICRVRNAAAGATWRTLRDLERLVGEMYGVYDTQAAISARLREFSKPFQGLVKERRMAKSKSGKWVYFYRLVAVEKEHSA
;
A
#
# COMPACT_ATOMS: atom_id res chain seq x y z
N MET A 1 7.34 -22.90 -6.11
CA MET A 1 6.59 -22.75 -4.83
C MET A 1 5.49 -21.71 -5.02
N LYS A 2 4.23 -21.99 -4.64
CA LYS A 2 3.18 -20.96 -4.67
C LYS A 2 3.52 -19.85 -3.66
N LYS A 3 3.59 -18.62 -4.14
CA LYS A 3 3.84 -17.42 -3.32
C LYS A 3 2.70 -17.24 -2.31
N LEU A 4 3.03 -16.82 -1.08
CA LEU A 4 2.02 -16.50 -0.06
C LEU A 4 1.29 -15.20 -0.44
N THR A 5 -0.03 -15.25 -0.45
CA THR A 5 -0.90 -14.11 -0.76
C THR A 5 -2.06 -14.07 0.23
N ILE A 6 -2.57 -12.88 0.51
CA ILE A 6 -3.78 -12.70 1.31
C ILE A 6 -4.91 -12.31 0.35
N PRO A 7 -5.98 -13.13 0.23
CA PRO A 7 -7.12 -12.78 -0.60
C PRO A 7 -7.84 -11.56 -0.03
N VAL A 8 -8.49 -10.80 -0.91
CA VAL A 8 -9.31 -9.64 -0.57
C VAL A 8 -10.70 -9.91 -1.10
N GLU A 9 -11.72 -9.74 -0.27
CA GLU A 9 -13.10 -9.96 -0.69
C GLU A 9 -13.55 -8.91 -1.71
N ALA A 10 -14.52 -9.25 -2.55
CA ALA A 10 -14.96 -8.37 -3.63
C ALA A 10 -15.49 -7.01 -3.11
N LEU A 11 -16.31 -7.04 -2.05
CA LEU A 11 -16.87 -5.84 -1.43
C LEU A 11 -15.78 -4.96 -0.79
N GLU A 12 -14.81 -5.58 -0.11
CA GLU A 12 -13.68 -4.89 0.48
C GLU A 12 -12.82 -4.22 -0.60
N ASN A 13 -12.53 -4.95 -1.68
CA ASN A 13 -11.78 -4.45 -2.82
C ASN A 13 -12.49 -3.25 -3.48
N GLU A 14 -13.80 -3.33 -3.67
CA GLU A 14 -14.59 -2.23 -4.24
C GLU A 14 -14.57 -0.99 -3.33
N ARG A 15 -14.84 -1.17 -2.03
CA ARG A 15 -14.83 -0.07 -1.03
C ARG A 15 -13.49 0.66 -1.02
N ILE A 16 -12.39 -0.08 -0.93
CA ILE A 16 -11.04 0.51 -0.89
C ILE A 16 -10.75 1.26 -2.20
N ASN A 17 -11.01 0.63 -3.35
CA ASN A 17 -10.72 1.25 -4.65
C ASN A 17 -11.61 2.48 -4.90
N LYS A 18 -12.85 2.52 -4.40
CA LYS A 18 -13.69 3.73 -4.42
C LYS A 18 -13.02 4.87 -3.66
N GLY A 19 -12.46 4.59 -2.48
CA GLY A 19 -11.70 5.55 -1.69
C GLY A 19 -10.44 6.05 -2.41
N ILE A 20 -9.65 5.16 -3.03
CA ILE A 20 -8.47 5.55 -3.81
C ILE A 20 -8.87 6.45 -5.00
N ARG A 21 -9.91 6.08 -5.76
CA ARG A 21 -10.41 6.90 -6.88
C ARG A 21 -10.89 8.29 -6.43
N ARG A 22 -11.39 8.43 -5.19
CA ARG A 22 -11.71 9.74 -4.62
C ARG A 22 -10.44 10.56 -4.39
N LEU A 23 -9.42 9.99 -3.75
CA LEU A 23 -8.16 10.69 -3.49
C LEU A 23 -7.41 11.09 -4.77
N VAL A 24 -7.49 10.27 -5.83
CA VAL A 24 -6.97 10.64 -7.17
C VAL A 24 -7.68 11.89 -7.69
N ARG A 25 -9.03 11.91 -7.64
CA ARG A 25 -9.83 13.06 -8.10
C ARG A 25 -9.59 14.32 -7.28
N GLU A 26 -9.37 14.18 -5.98
CA GLU A 26 -9.04 15.28 -5.06
C GLU A 26 -7.56 15.74 -5.20
N GLY A 27 -6.75 15.08 -6.03
CA GLY A 27 -5.35 15.46 -6.30
C GLY A 27 -4.33 15.01 -5.25
N TYR A 28 -4.74 14.28 -4.20
CA TYR A 28 -3.83 13.81 -3.15
C TYR A 28 -2.79 12.80 -3.64
N LEU A 29 -3.10 12.06 -4.71
CA LEU A 29 -2.23 10.99 -5.25
C LEU A 29 -1.48 11.41 -6.52
N LYS A 30 -1.18 12.70 -6.68
CA LYS A 30 -0.37 13.19 -7.81
C LYS A 30 0.98 12.48 -7.86
N ASP A 31 1.34 11.99 -9.03
CA ASP A 31 2.58 11.24 -9.22
C ASP A 31 3.80 12.16 -9.20
N ASN A 32 4.90 11.67 -8.63
CA ASN A 32 6.21 12.32 -8.62
C ASN A 32 7.28 11.22 -8.57
N PRO A 33 7.81 10.79 -9.73
CA PRO A 33 8.79 9.72 -9.81
C PRO A 33 10.07 9.94 -9.01
N ASP A 34 10.51 11.19 -8.82
CA ASP A 34 11.75 11.52 -8.09
C ASP A 34 11.57 11.39 -6.56
N SER A 35 10.33 11.41 -6.09
CA SER A 35 10.00 11.34 -4.68
C SER A 35 9.80 9.91 -4.19
N GLN A 36 10.73 9.42 -3.36
CA GLN A 36 10.64 8.08 -2.77
C GLN A 36 9.32 7.84 -2.02
N ILE A 37 8.82 8.84 -1.28
CA ILE A 37 7.53 8.70 -0.59
C ILE A 37 6.36 8.56 -1.58
N CYS A 38 6.40 9.26 -2.71
CA CYS A 38 5.36 9.15 -3.74
C CYS A 38 5.39 7.76 -4.41
N ARG A 39 6.57 7.25 -4.76
CA ARG A 39 6.72 5.90 -5.33
C ARG A 39 6.17 4.83 -4.39
N VAL A 40 6.56 4.87 -3.12
CA VAL A 40 6.07 3.92 -2.11
C VAL A 40 4.58 4.06 -1.89
N ARG A 41 4.07 5.29 -1.79
CA ARG A 41 2.64 5.56 -1.62
C ARG A 41 1.83 4.96 -2.75
N ASN A 42 2.21 5.24 -4.00
CA ASN A 42 1.48 4.80 -5.18
C ASN A 42 1.56 3.27 -5.36
N ALA A 43 2.72 2.66 -5.10
CA ALA A 43 2.89 1.20 -5.15
C ALA A 43 2.08 0.46 -4.07
N ALA A 44 1.94 1.06 -2.88
CA ALA A 44 1.22 0.45 -1.76
C ALA A 44 -0.27 0.81 -1.71
N ALA A 45 -0.72 1.83 -2.45
CA ALA A 45 -2.10 2.26 -2.46
C ALA A 45 -3.04 1.23 -3.13
N GLY A 46 -4.17 0.96 -2.48
CA GLY A 46 -5.20 0.07 -2.99
C GLY A 46 -5.42 -1.16 -2.13
N ALA A 47 -6.28 -2.04 -2.62
CA ALA A 47 -6.79 -3.16 -1.82
C ALA A 47 -5.78 -4.31 -1.63
N THR A 48 -4.82 -4.44 -2.57
CA THR A 48 -3.92 -5.58 -2.64
C THR A 48 -2.90 -5.58 -1.51
N TRP A 49 -2.87 -6.66 -0.74
CA TRP A 49 -1.82 -6.91 0.26
C TRP A 49 -0.48 -7.23 -0.40
N ARG A 50 0.57 -6.49 -0.05
CA ARG A 50 1.92 -6.67 -0.61
C ARG A 50 2.97 -6.82 0.48
N THR A 51 3.95 -7.70 0.27
CA THR A 51 5.15 -7.74 1.11
C THR A 51 6.11 -6.61 0.73
N LEU A 52 7.13 -6.32 1.55
CA LEU A 52 8.16 -5.32 1.18
C LEU A 52 8.87 -5.69 -0.12
N ARG A 53 9.12 -6.99 -0.37
CA ARG A 53 9.72 -7.48 -1.62
C ARG A 53 8.80 -7.26 -2.82
N ASP A 54 7.49 -7.38 -2.62
CA ASP A 54 6.52 -7.11 -3.67
C ASP A 54 6.43 -5.63 -4.01
N LEU A 55 6.57 -4.77 -3.01
CA LEU A 55 6.61 -3.32 -3.18
C LEU A 55 7.91 -2.89 -3.87
N GLU A 56 9.05 -3.44 -3.48
CA GLU A 56 10.34 -3.19 -4.14
C GLU A 56 10.30 -3.52 -5.63
N ARG A 57 9.77 -4.69 -5.98
CA ARG A 57 9.57 -5.07 -7.39
C ARG A 57 8.60 -4.15 -8.09
N LEU A 58 7.46 -3.84 -7.48
CA LEU A 58 6.44 -3.00 -8.10
C LEU A 58 6.93 -1.57 -8.32
N VAL A 59 7.70 -1.01 -7.40
CA VAL A 59 8.34 0.30 -7.57
C VAL A 59 9.28 0.27 -8.78
N GLY A 60 10.10 -0.79 -8.92
CA GLY A 60 10.92 -1.00 -10.10
C GLY A 60 10.12 -1.10 -11.39
N GLU A 61 9.01 -1.83 -11.40
CA GLU A 61 8.11 -1.98 -12.55
C GLU A 61 7.42 -0.66 -12.94
N MET A 62 7.02 0.16 -11.94
CA MET A 62 6.31 1.41 -12.16
C MET A 62 7.23 2.57 -12.57
N TYR A 63 8.45 2.62 -12.04
CA TYR A 63 9.29 3.82 -12.11
C TYR A 63 10.69 3.57 -12.69
N GLY A 64 11.08 2.33 -12.97
CA GLY A 64 12.44 2.00 -13.44
C GLY A 64 13.55 2.22 -12.40
N VAL A 65 13.19 2.54 -11.16
CA VAL A 65 14.10 2.75 -10.03
C VAL A 65 13.76 1.80 -8.89
N TYR A 66 14.76 1.38 -8.13
CA TYR A 66 14.57 0.43 -7.03
C TYR A 66 14.74 1.14 -5.68
N ASP A 67 13.67 1.14 -4.90
CA ASP A 67 13.73 1.50 -3.48
C ASP A 67 13.98 0.23 -2.64
N THR A 68 14.97 0.26 -1.76
CA THR A 68 15.27 -0.89 -0.91
C THR A 68 14.12 -1.16 0.07
N GLN A 69 13.95 -2.42 0.48
CA GLN A 69 12.93 -2.78 1.47
C GLN A 69 13.02 -1.97 2.78
N ALA A 70 14.23 -1.58 3.20
CA ALA A 70 14.44 -0.73 4.37
C ALA A 70 13.89 0.70 4.15
N ALA A 71 14.15 1.29 2.98
CA ALA A 71 13.63 2.60 2.61
C ALA A 71 12.11 2.58 2.46
N ILE A 72 11.56 1.55 1.80
CA ILE A 72 10.11 1.34 1.69
C ILE A 72 9.47 1.24 3.08
N SER A 73 10.05 0.43 3.96
CA SER A 73 9.58 0.29 5.35
C SER A 73 9.60 1.63 6.09
N ALA A 74 10.63 2.47 5.88
CA ALA A 74 10.70 3.80 6.46
C ALA A 74 9.55 4.70 6.01
N ARG A 75 9.28 4.77 4.70
CA ARG A 75 8.19 5.56 4.14
C ARG A 75 6.81 5.05 4.59
N LEU A 76 6.61 3.73 4.66
CA LEU A 76 5.38 3.15 5.18
C LEU A 76 5.12 3.51 6.66
N ARG A 77 6.16 3.82 7.46
CA ARG A 77 5.95 4.28 8.85
C ARG A 77 5.29 5.65 8.93
N GLU A 78 5.46 6.51 7.93
CA GLU A 78 4.84 7.83 7.90
C GLU A 78 3.31 7.74 7.81
N PHE A 79 2.78 6.70 7.17
CA PHE A 79 1.35 6.40 7.08
C PHE A 79 0.80 5.63 8.28
N SER A 80 1.54 5.51 9.40
CA SER A 80 1.00 4.87 10.62
C SER A 80 -0.13 5.69 11.26
N LYS A 81 -0.21 6.97 10.91
CA LYS A 81 -1.35 7.86 11.15
C LYS A 81 -1.86 8.36 9.79
N PRO A 82 -3.09 8.89 9.71
CA PRO A 82 -3.59 9.55 8.50
C PRO A 82 -2.57 10.53 7.91
N PHE A 83 -2.14 10.28 6.68
CA PHE A 83 -1.21 11.13 5.94
C PHE A 83 -1.64 11.18 4.47
N GLN A 84 -1.86 12.38 3.94
CA GLN A 84 -2.36 12.60 2.57
C GLN A 84 -3.66 11.82 2.27
N GLY A 85 -4.56 11.73 3.26
CA GLY A 85 -5.82 11.00 3.12
C GLY A 85 -5.69 9.47 3.09
N LEU A 86 -4.49 8.93 3.32
CA LEU A 86 -4.21 7.49 3.39
C LEU A 86 -3.82 7.07 4.81
N VAL A 87 -4.06 5.81 5.13
CA VAL A 87 -3.55 5.14 6.32
C VAL A 87 -2.98 3.78 5.94
N LYS A 88 -1.89 3.39 6.61
CA LYS A 88 -1.30 2.07 6.44
C LYS A 88 -2.08 1.04 7.22
N GLU A 89 -2.41 -0.04 6.54
CA GLU A 89 -2.83 -1.28 7.18
C GLU A 89 -1.73 -2.33 7.08
N ARG A 90 -1.66 -3.20 8.09
CA ARG A 90 -0.66 -4.27 8.19
C ARG A 90 -1.34 -5.56 8.61
N ARG A 91 -1.00 -6.66 7.95
CA ARG A 91 -1.45 -8.01 8.32
C ARG A 91 -0.28 -8.98 8.35
N MET A 92 -0.37 -10.00 9.21
CA MET A 92 0.59 -11.09 9.25
C MET A 92 -0.07 -12.37 8.75
N ALA A 93 0.70 -13.16 8.00
CA ALA A 93 0.29 -14.50 7.59
C ALA A 93 1.46 -15.47 7.76
N LYS A 94 1.17 -16.70 8.19
CA LYS A 94 2.18 -17.75 8.33
C LYS A 94 2.41 -18.40 6.97
N SER A 95 3.66 -18.44 6.53
CA SER A 95 4.06 -19.16 5.33
C SER A 95 4.01 -20.68 5.54
N LYS A 96 4.06 -21.45 4.44
CA LYS A 96 4.11 -22.91 4.49
C LYS A 96 5.32 -23.46 5.26
N SER A 97 6.41 -22.71 5.33
CA SER A 97 7.60 -23.05 6.11
C SER A 97 7.51 -22.63 7.59
N GLY A 98 6.36 -22.13 8.03
CA GLY A 98 6.12 -21.71 9.41
C GLY A 98 6.60 -20.30 9.74
N LYS A 99 7.32 -19.62 8.84
CA LYS A 99 7.78 -18.23 9.04
C LYS A 99 6.62 -17.25 8.91
N TRP A 100 6.53 -16.28 9.82
CA TRP A 100 5.59 -15.17 9.72
C TRP A 100 6.04 -14.15 8.68
N VAL A 101 5.11 -13.69 7.87
CA VAL A 101 5.35 -12.69 6.82
C VAL A 101 4.39 -11.53 7.00
N TYR A 102 4.94 -10.31 6.93
CA TYR A 102 4.15 -9.08 6.98
C TYR A 102 3.70 -8.65 5.59
N PHE A 103 2.45 -8.22 5.52
CA PHE A 103 1.82 -7.62 4.36
C PHE A 103 1.34 -6.22 4.72
N TYR A 104 1.42 -5.33 3.73
CA TYR A 104 1.10 -3.93 3.85
C TYR A 104 0.22 -3.49 2.69
N ARG A 105 -0.60 -2.48 2.95
CA ARG A 105 -1.29 -1.67 1.94
C ARG A 105 -1.58 -0.29 2.51
N LEU A 106 -1.84 0.68 1.63
CA LEU A 106 -2.34 1.99 2.00
C LEU A 106 -3.78 2.12 1.49
N VAL A 107 -4.70 2.45 2.39
CA VAL A 107 -6.12 2.63 2.08
C VAL A 107 -6.53 4.07 2.36
N ALA A 108 -7.56 4.54 1.66
CA ALA A 108 -8.13 5.85 1.94
C ALA A 108 -8.74 5.86 3.34
N VAL A 109 -8.51 6.93 4.08
CA VAL A 109 -9.17 7.16 5.36
C VAL A 109 -10.68 7.32 5.10
N GLU A 110 -11.49 6.61 5.88
CA GLU A 110 -12.92 6.83 5.89
C GLU A 110 -13.17 8.23 6.47
N LYS A 111 -13.80 9.11 5.68
CA LYS A 111 -14.31 10.36 6.24
C LYS A 111 -15.47 9.92 7.11
N GLU A 112 -15.30 9.89 8.43
CA GLU A 112 -16.44 9.89 9.33
C GLU A 112 -17.29 11.10 8.91
N HIS A 113 -18.51 10.84 8.45
CA HIS A 113 -19.49 11.90 8.35
C HIS A 113 -19.72 12.36 9.79
N SER A 114 -19.13 13.49 10.17
CA SER A 114 -19.63 14.25 11.31
C SER A 114 -21.09 14.56 10.99
N ALA A 115 -21.98 13.85 11.69
CA ALA A 115 -23.41 14.08 11.67
C ALA A 115 -23.73 15.48 12.22
#